data_AF-A0A954PRR4-F1
#
_entry.id   AF-A0A954PRR4-F1
#
_cell.length_a   1.000
_cell.length_b   1.000
_cell.length_c   1.000
_cell.angle_alpha   90.00
_cell.angle_beta   90.00
_cell.angle_gamma   90.00
#
_symmetry.space_group_name_H-M   'P 1'
#
loop_
_entity.id
_entity.type
_entity.pdbx_description
1 polymer ?
#
loop_
_entity_poly.entity_id
_entity_poly.type
_entity_poly.pdbx_seq_one_letter_code
_entity_poly.pdbx_strand_id
1 'polypeptide(L)'
;MRIPRNVPPRRGYALLMCLLVIAVTSSMVLTLFNMLSLQKAETSARAKLLLADSLADAAVEHALAKLIAQRDYEGSETIALDKSRIYRLQVARDDKQGLLFVTGEAVVQGAAGEQPTQRSLSRTFTLEQLDKRRAAVGLR
;
A
#
# COMPACT_ATOMS: atom_id res chain seq x y z
N MET A 1 -48.19 -63.99 -24.23
CA MET A 1 -48.00 -63.57 -22.82
C MET A 1 -46.91 -62.52 -22.76
N ARG A 2 -47.21 -61.31 -22.27
CA ARG A 2 -46.23 -60.22 -22.07
C ARG A 2 -45.98 -60.07 -20.57
N ILE A 3 -44.73 -60.26 -20.16
CA ILE A 3 -44.27 -60.03 -18.78
C ILE A 3 -44.11 -58.51 -18.60
N PRO A 4 -44.68 -57.90 -17.54
CA PRO A 4 -44.58 -56.46 -17.33
C PRO A 4 -43.14 -56.06 -16.98
N ARG A 5 -42.64 -55.01 -17.64
CA ARG A 5 -41.36 -54.37 -17.35
C ARG A 5 -41.44 -53.71 -15.98
N ASN A 6 -40.71 -54.25 -15.02
CA ASN A 6 -40.46 -53.65 -13.73
C ASN A 6 -39.55 -52.42 -13.94
N VAL A 7 -40.13 -51.21 -13.97
CA VAL A 7 -39.36 -49.95 -14.10
C VAL A 7 -38.88 -49.55 -12.69
N PRO A 8 -37.57 -49.51 -12.41
CA PRO A 8 -37.07 -49.20 -11.07
C PRO A 8 -37.23 -47.70 -10.73
N PRO A 9 -37.19 -47.33 -9.44
CA PRO A 9 -37.64 -46.02 -8.98
C PRO A 9 -36.64 -44.91 -9.37
N ARG A 10 -36.96 -44.15 -10.42
CA ARG A 10 -36.22 -42.96 -10.89
C ARG A 10 -36.12 -41.81 -9.87
N ARG A 11 -36.84 -41.89 -8.75
CA ARG A 11 -36.98 -40.79 -7.77
C ARG A 11 -35.75 -40.59 -6.88
N GLY A 12 -35.02 -41.66 -6.55
CA GLY A 12 -33.79 -41.57 -5.72
C GLY A 12 -32.63 -40.88 -6.43
N TYR A 13 -32.46 -41.13 -7.73
CA TYR A 13 -31.42 -40.50 -8.54
C TYR A 13 -31.65 -39.00 -8.73
N ALA A 14 -32.90 -38.56 -8.88
CA ALA A 14 -33.20 -37.14 -9.01
C ALA A 14 -32.81 -36.34 -7.75
N LEU A 15 -33.08 -36.90 -6.57
CA LEU A 15 -32.75 -36.26 -5.29
C LEU A 15 -31.24 -36.21 -5.04
N LEU A 16 -30.51 -37.29 -5.36
CA LEU A 16 -29.04 -37.29 -5.32
C LEU A 16 -28.43 -36.30 -6.31
N MET A 17 -28.96 -36.22 -7.54
CA MET A 17 -28.52 -35.24 -8.54
C MET A 17 -28.79 -33.80 -8.07
N CYS A 18 -29.94 -33.53 -7.46
CA CYS A 18 -30.23 -32.20 -6.89
C CYS A 18 -29.27 -31.83 -5.76
N LEU A 19 -28.99 -32.75 -4.82
CA LEU A 19 -28.04 -32.50 -3.73
C LEU A 19 -26.63 -32.27 -4.24
N LEU A 20 -26.21 -33.03 -5.26
CA LEU A 20 -24.89 -32.88 -5.86
C LEU A 20 -24.76 -31.55 -6.60
N VAL A 21 -25.81 -31.12 -7.32
CA VAL A 21 -25.85 -29.79 -7.96
C VAL A 21 -25.81 -28.67 -6.92
N ILE A 22 -26.53 -28.79 -5.80
CA ILE A 22 -26.47 -27.79 -4.71
C ILE A 22 -25.07 -27.76 -4.09
N ALA A 23 -24.45 -28.91 -3.84
CA ALA A 23 -23.10 -28.98 -3.30
C ALA A 23 -22.06 -28.34 -4.24
N VAL A 24 -22.14 -28.63 -5.54
CA VAL A 24 -21.22 -28.06 -6.53
C VAL A 24 -21.45 -26.55 -6.68
N THR A 25 -22.69 -26.11 -6.80
CA THR A 25 -23.01 -24.67 -6.97
C THR A 25 -22.69 -23.86 -5.71
N SER A 26 -22.99 -24.37 -4.51
CA SER A 26 -22.59 -23.71 -3.25
C SER A 26 -21.07 -23.64 -3.08
N SER A 27 -20.34 -24.71 -3.45
CA SER A 27 -18.88 -24.72 -3.45
C SER A 27 -18.30 -23.68 -4.43
N MET A 28 -18.83 -23.61 -5.66
CA MET A 28 -18.40 -22.62 -6.65
C MET A 28 -18.67 -21.18 -6.18
N VAL A 29 -19.82 -20.91 -5.57
CA VAL A 29 -20.15 -19.59 -5.03
C VAL A 29 -19.20 -19.20 -3.89
N LEU A 30 -18.88 -20.13 -2.99
CA LEU A 30 -17.90 -19.89 -1.92
C LEU A 30 -16.50 -19.58 -2.49
N THR A 31 -16.04 -20.36 -3.47
CA THR A 31 -14.74 -20.11 -4.13
C THR A 31 -14.71 -18.75 -4.82
N LEU A 32 -15.78 -18.38 -5.54
CA LEU A 32 -15.88 -17.08 -6.20
C LEU A 32 -15.90 -15.92 -5.19
N PHE A 33 -16.67 -16.04 -4.11
CA PHE A 33 -16.69 -15.02 -3.06
C PHE A 33 -15.31 -14.85 -2.42
N ASN A 34 -14.61 -15.96 -2.14
CA ASN A 34 -13.26 -15.94 -1.59
C ASN A 34 -12.24 -15.31 -2.55
N MET A 35 -12.31 -15.61 -3.85
CA MET A 35 -11.44 -14.96 -4.83
C MET A 35 -11.71 -13.46 -4.94
N LEU A 36 -12.98 -13.05 -4.96
CA LEU A 36 -13.35 -11.63 -5.02
C LEU A 36 -12.95 -10.86 -3.75
N SER A 37 -13.07 -11.49 -2.57
CA SER A 37 -12.63 -10.86 -1.32
C SER A 37 -11.11 -10.72 -1.27
N LEU A 38 -10.36 -11.73 -1.72
CA LEU A 38 -8.91 -11.70 -1.79
C LEU A 38 -8.41 -10.63 -2.78
N GLN A 39 -9.01 -10.53 -3.97
CA GLN A 39 -8.68 -9.49 -4.95
C GLN A 39 -8.96 -8.08 -4.41
N LYS A 40 -10.06 -7.88 -3.68
CA LYS A 40 -10.35 -6.60 -3.02
C LYS A 40 -9.33 -6.27 -1.93
N ALA A 41 -8.91 -7.25 -1.13
CA ALA A 41 -7.88 -7.06 -0.12
C ALA A 41 -6.52 -6.70 -0.77
N GLU A 42 -6.15 -7.40 -1.84
CA GLU A 42 -4.91 -7.15 -2.56
C GLU A 42 -4.87 -5.77 -3.22
N THR A 43 -5.94 -5.37 -3.91
CA THR A 43 -6.04 -4.05 -4.54
C THR A 43 -6.00 -2.92 -3.51
N SER A 44 -6.68 -3.10 -2.37
CA SER A 44 -6.63 -2.17 -1.23
C SER A 44 -5.21 -2.06 -0.65
N ALA A 45 -4.53 -3.19 -0.43
CA ALA A 45 -3.15 -3.20 0.06
C ALA A 45 -2.19 -2.49 -0.91
N ARG A 46 -2.31 -2.76 -2.21
CA ARG A 46 -1.52 -2.08 -3.26
C ARG A 46 -1.77 -0.56 -3.25
N ALA A 47 -3.01 -0.12 -3.12
CA ALA A 47 -3.34 1.30 -3.06
C ALA A 47 -2.71 1.99 -1.84
N LYS A 48 -2.72 1.34 -0.66
CA LYS A 48 -2.08 1.85 0.55
C LYS A 48 -0.56 1.94 0.43
N LEU A 49 0.07 0.94 -0.19
CA LEU A 49 1.52 0.96 -0.46
C LEU A 49 1.90 2.11 -1.39
N LEU A 50 1.16 2.30 -2.49
CA LEU A 50 1.39 3.42 -3.41
C LEU A 50 1.21 4.77 -2.73
N LEU A 51 0.18 4.90 -1.88
CA LEU A 51 -0.04 6.11 -1.09
C LEU A 51 1.16 6.37 -0.15
N ALA A 52 1.61 5.35 0.59
CA ALA A 52 2.75 5.48 1.50
C ALA A 52 4.04 5.85 0.75
N ASP A 53 4.29 5.25 -0.41
CA ASP A 53 5.44 5.59 -1.26
C ASP A 53 5.36 7.06 -1.71
N SER A 54 4.20 7.51 -2.22
CA SER A 54 4.02 8.90 -2.65
C SER A 54 4.18 9.92 -1.51
N LEU A 55 3.78 9.55 -0.29
CA LEU A 55 3.94 10.39 0.90
C LEU A 55 5.41 10.44 1.37
N ALA A 56 6.13 9.32 1.27
CA ALA A 56 7.56 9.28 1.58
C ALA A 56 8.35 10.14 0.57
N ASP A 57 8.01 10.07 -0.72
CA ASP A 57 8.56 10.97 -1.74
C ASP A 57 8.24 12.44 -1.44
N ALA A 58 6.98 12.77 -1.10
CA ALA A 58 6.60 14.12 -0.73
C ALA A 58 7.35 14.63 0.51
N ALA A 59 7.64 13.76 1.48
CA ALA A 59 8.43 14.08 2.66
C ALA A 59 9.89 14.43 2.30
N VAL A 60 10.51 13.67 1.39
CA VAL A 60 11.85 13.95 0.87
C VAL A 60 11.87 15.29 0.12
N GLU A 61 10.91 15.52 -0.77
CA GLU A 61 10.82 16.79 -1.51
C GLU A 61 10.55 17.97 -0.56
N HIS A 62 9.79 17.79 0.52
CA HIS A 62 9.59 18.82 1.54
C HIS A 62 10.88 19.13 2.31
N ALA A 63 11.63 18.10 2.74
CA ALA A 63 12.95 18.31 3.34
C ALA A 63 13.91 19.02 2.39
N LEU A 64 13.90 18.67 1.11
CA LEU A 64 14.69 19.35 0.09
C LEU A 64 14.30 20.82 -0.06
N ALA A 65 13.00 21.12 -0.10
CA ALA A 65 12.51 22.49 -0.15
C ALA A 65 12.98 23.30 1.08
N LYS A 66 12.97 22.67 2.27
CA LYS A 66 13.50 23.27 3.50
C LYS A 66 15.00 23.54 3.42
N LEU A 67 15.79 22.57 2.94
CA LEU A 67 17.22 22.74 2.72
C LEU A 67 17.54 23.83 1.69
N ILE A 68 16.70 23.98 0.65
CA ILE A 68 16.84 25.04 -0.36
C ILE A 68 16.59 26.41 0.26
N ALA A 69 15.56 26.54 1.10
CA ALA A 69 15.22 27.78 1.79
C ALA A 69 16.20 28.12 2.93
N GLN A 70 16.66 27.11 3.68
CA GLN A 70 17.53 27.21 4.84
C GLN A 70 18.70 26.22 4.69
N ARG A 71 19.87 26.73 4.29
CA ARG A 71 21.03 25.90 3.91
C ARG A 71 21.52 24.99 5.03
N ASP A 72 21.44 25.46 6.27
CA ASP A 72 21.97 24.78 7.44
C ASP A 72 20.87 24.07 8.25
N TYR A 73 19.73 23.77 7.63
CA TYR A 73 18.65 23.04 8.30
C TYR A 73 19.09 21.61 8.62
N GLU A 74 19.09 21.29 9.91
CA GLU A 74 19.31 19.96 10.45
C GLU A 74 18.21 19.69 11.49
N GLY A 75 17.55 18.55 11.36
CA GLY A 75 16.46 18.22 12.26
C GLY A 75 15.46 17.24 11.67
N SER A 76 14.43 16.97 12.46
CA SER A 76 13.34 16.08 12.09
C SER A 76 12.01 16.76 12.36
N GLU A 77 11.07 16.62 11.44
CA GLU A 77 9.72 17.14 11.59
C GLU A 77 8.70 16.09 11.21
N THR A 78 7.60 16.09 11.96
CA THR A 78 6.45 15.23 11.70
C THR A 78 5.28 16.09 11.25
N ILE A 79 4.75 15.78 10.07
CA ILE A 79 3.60 16.46 9.50
C ILE A 79 2.43 15.45 9.47
N ALA A 80 1.40 15.73 10.25
CA ALA A 80 0.14 15.01 10.17
C ALA A 80 -0.75 15.66 9.11
N LEU A 81 -1.09 14.91 8.05
CA LEU A 81 -2.05 15.35 7.05
C LEU A 81 -3.48 15.14 7.55
N ASP A 82 -3.71 14.03 8.25
CA ASP A 82 -4.94 13.75 8.98
C ASP A 82 -4.68 12.71 10.09
N LYS A 83 -5.75 12.17 10.69
CA LYS A 83 -5.68 11.16 11.77
C LYS A 83 -5.02 9.84 11.34
N SER A 84 -4.99 9.55 10.04
CA SER A 84 -4.56 8.28 9.46
C SER A 84 -3.27 8.38 8.64
N ARG A 85 -2.86 9.58 8.23
CA ARG A 85 -1.73 9.81 7.33
C ARG A 85 -0.77 10.80 7.95
N ILE A 86 0.43 10.31 8.25
CA ILE A 86 1.51 11.08 8.83
C ILE A 86 2.73 10.86 7.95
N TYR A 87 3.45 11.91 7.61
CA TYR A 87 4.78 11.77 7.07
C TYR A 87 5.79 12.53 7.92
N ARG A 88 7.00 12.01 7.99
CA ARG A 88 8.12 12.58 8.71
C ARG A 88 9.22 12.87 7.72
N LEU A 89 9.87 13.99 7.91
CA LEU A 89 11.08 14.32 7.20
C LEU A 89 12.21 14.44 8.21
N GLN A 90 13.38 13.96 7.84
CA GLN A 90 14.59 14.05 8.63
C GLN A 90 15.73 14.47 7.72
N VAL A 91 16.48 15.47 8.17
CA VAL A 91 17.70 15.92 7.51
C VAL A 91 18.83 15.78 8.51
N ALA A 92 19.85 15.01 8.12
CA ALA A 92 21.07 14.84 8.87
C ALA A 92 22.27 15.21 7.99
N ARG A 93 23.28 15.83 8.57
CA ARG A 93 24.49 16.24 7.86
C ARG A 93 25.68 15.42 8.36
N ASP A 94 26.50 14.94 7.43
CA ASP A 94 27.81 14.39 7.76
C ASP A 94 28.88 15.40 7.35
N ASP A 95 29.39 16.13 8.35
CA ASP A 95 30.42 17.15 8.17
C ASP A 95 31.76 16.58 7.70
N LYS A 96 32.04 15.28 7.90
CA LYS A 96 33.29 14.66 7.46
C LYS A 96 33.29 14.40 5.95
N GLN A 97 32.12 14.13 5.38
CA GLN A 97 31.97 13.78 3.96
C GLN A 97 31.32 14.91 3.14
N GLY A 98 30.82 15.97 3.79
CA GLY A 98 30.09 17.05 3.11
C GLY A 98 28.77 16.57 2.50
N LEU A 99 28.17 15.52 3.07
CA LEU A 99 26.95 14.89 2.59
C LEU A 99 25.75 15.30 3.46
N LEU A 100 24.62 15.47 2.80
CA LEU A 100 23.32 15.70 3.41
C LEU A 100 22.45 14.46 3.18
N PHE A 101 21.99 13.84 4.24
CA PHE A 101 21.06 12.71 4.23
C PHE A 101 19.66 13.24 4.45
N VAL A 102 18.80 13.05 3.45
CA VAL A 102 17.40 13.43 3.51
C VAL A 102 16.57 12.17 3.53
N THR A 103 15.87 11.94 4.63
CA THR A 103 15.00 10.79 4.83
C THR A 103 13.56 11.26 4.94
N GLY A 104 12.68 10.71 4.10
CA GLY A 104 11.24 10.85 4.18
C GLY A 104 10.61 9.55 4.63
N GLU A 105 9.86 9.58 5.70
CA GLU A 105 9.09 8.45 6.20
C GLU A 105 7.59 8.75 6.07
N ALA A 106 6.79 7.75 5.75
CA ALA A 106 5.35 7.87 5.71
C ALA A 106 4.71 6.70 6.46
N VAL A 107 3.68 7.03 7.23
CA VAL A 107 2.85 6.09 7.97
C VAL A 107 1.41 6.30 7.55
N VAL A 108 0.81 5.25 7.00
CA VAL A 108 -0.60 5.20 6.61
C VAL A 108 -1.29 4.15 7.48
N GLN A 109 -2.17 4.61 8.37
CA GLN A 109 -3.00 3.71 9.18
C GLN A 109 -4.02 3.01 8.30
N GLY A 110 -4.13 1.70 8.49
CA GLY A 110 -5.20 0.89 7.91
C GLY A 110 -6.51 1.05 8.67
N ALA A 111 -7.53 0.29 8.27
CA ALA A 111 -8.77 0.18 9.04
C ALA A 111 -8.48 -0.40 10.44
N ALA A 112 -9.42 -0.22 11.39
CA ALA A 112 -9.26 -0.74 12.75
C ALA A 112 -8.94 -2.25 12.73
N GLY A 113 -7.79 -2.63 13.29
CA GLY A 113 -7.29 -4.01 13.30
C GLY A 113 -6.29 -4.37 12.19
N GLU A 114 -6.04 -3.48 11.23
CA GLU A 114 -4.98 -3.66 10.22
C GLU A 114 -3.64 -3.11 10.70
N GLN A 115 -2.53 -3.74 10.29
CA GLN A 115 -1.20 -3.21 10.56
C GLN A 115 -0.98 -1.91 9.75
N PRO A 116 -0.42 -0.87 10.36
CA PRO A 116 -0.11 0.37 9.66
C PRO A 116 0.94 0.10 8.57
N THR A 117 0.73 0.69 7.39
CA THR A 117 1.72 0.62 6.31
C THR A 117 2.76 1.72 6.54
N GLN A 118 4.02 1.32 6.69
CA GLN A 118 5.13 2.24 6.90
C GLN A 118 6.10 2.14 5.73
N ARG A 119 6.55 3.29 5.23
CA ARG A 119 7.55 3.39 4.18
C ARG A 119 8.58 4.45 4.54
N SER A 120 9.84 4.15 4.28
CA SER A 120 10.95 5.07 4.47
C SER A 120 11.74 5.11 3.17
N LEU A 121 12.07 6.32 2.74
CA LEU A 121 12.88 6.61 1.59
C LEU A 121 13.98 7.57 2.01
N SER A 122 15.23 7.23 1.69
CA SER A 122 16.36 8.10 1.96
C SER A 122 17.07 8.44 0.66
N ARG A 123 17.47 9.71 0.52
CA ARG A 123 18.28 10.22 -0.59
C ARG A 123 19.43 11.02 -0.01
N THR A 124 20.61 10.85 -0.58
CA THR A 124 21.82 11.58 -0.19
C THR A 124 22.14 12.63 -1.23
N PHE A 125 22.48 13.83 -0.77
CA PHE A 125 22.82 14.97 -1.60
C PHE A 125 24.19 15.52 -1.19
N THR A 126 24.92 16.08 -2.15
CA THR A 126 26.11 16.89 -1.85
C THR A 126 25.73 18.36 -1.69
N LEU A 127 26.55 19.13 -0.97
CA LEU A 127 26.36 20.57 -0.84
C LEU A 127 26.32 21.28 -2.20
N GLU A 128 27.16 20.86 -3.15
CA GLU A 128 27.17 21.44 -4.51
C GLU A 128 25.86 21.20 -5.27
N GLN A 129 25.22 20.05 -5.08
CA GLN A 129 23.91 19.76 -5.69
C GLN A 129 22.82 20.64 -5.08
N LEU A 130 22.89 20.89 -3.77
CA LEU A 130 21.98 21.81 -3.10
C LEU A 130 22.17 23.24 -3.61
N ASP A 131 23.41 23.71 -3.70
CA ASP A 131 23.73 25.07 -4.16
C ASP A 131 23.30 25.29 -5.63
N LYS A 132 23.47 24.29 -6.50
CA LYS A 132 22.92 24.33 -7.88
C LYS A 132 21.41 24.47 -7.90
N ARG A 133 20.69 23.75 -7.03
CA ARG A 133 19.23 23.84 -6.92
C ARG A 133 18.78 25.18 -6.35
N ARG A 134 19.45 25.70 -5.32
CA ARG A 134 19.19 27.05 -4.77
C ARG A 134 19.36 28.12 -5.84
N ALA A 135 20.46 28.07 -6.59
CA ALA A 135 20.74 28.98 -7.70
C ALA A 135 19.66 28.92 -8.80
N ALA A 136 19.16 27.72 -9.13
CA ALA A 136 18.08 27.53 -10.11
C ALA A 136 16.75 28.18 -9.69
N VAL A 137 16.51 28.31 -8.38
CA VAL A 137 15.32 28.96 -7.80
C VAL A 137 15.58 30.45 -7.50
N GLY A 138 16.76 30.97 -7.85
CA GLY A 138 17.13 32.37 -7.64
C GLY A 138 17.57 32.71 -6.21
N LEU A 139 17.77 31.70 -5.37
CA LEU A 139 18.31 31.83 -4.01
C LEU A 139 19.84 31.75 -4.08
N ARG A 140 20.53 32.75 -3.52
CA ARG A 140 22.00 32.76 -3.37
C ARG A 140 22.37 32.38 -1.93
#